data_AF-A0A0M4KBE2-F1
#
_entry.id   AF-A0A0M4KBE2-F1
#
_cell.length_a   1.000
_cell.length_b   1.000
_cell.length_c   1.000
_cell.angle_alpha   90.00
_cell.angle_beta   90.00
_cell.angle_gamma   90.00
#
_symmetry.space_group_name_H-M   'P 1'
#
loop_
_entity.id
_entity.type
_entity.pdbx_description
1 polymer ?
#
loop_
_entity_poly.entity_id
_entity_poly.type
_entity_poly.pdbx_seq_one_letter_code
_entity_poly.pdbx_strand_id
1 'polypeptide(L)'
;VTFDPDRIVMSGGATGAHKTVAFCLANPGDGFLVPTPYYPGFDRDLRWRTGVNLVPVTCHSSNGFKITVEALEAAYKNPRVSNIPVKGLLITNPSNPLGT
;
A
#
# COMPACT_ATOMS: atom_id res chain seq x y z
N VAL A 1 8.70 19.41 -14.57
CA VAL A 1 8.00 19.23 -13.27
C VAL A 1 8.88 19.84 -12.19
N THR A 2 8.32 20.65 -11.31
CA THR A 2 9.03 21.28 -10.17
C THR A 2 8.35 20.87 -8.87
N PHE A 3 9.13 20.65 -7.82
CA PHE A 3 8.63 20.31 -6.48
C PHE A 3 8.94 21.45 -5.51
N ASP A 4 7.95 21.82 -4.70
CA ASP A 4 8.08 22.83 -3.65
C ASP A 4 8.92 22.26 -2.48
N PRO A 5 10.10 22.84 -2.16
CA PRO A 5 10.99 22.31 -1.14
C PRO A 5 10.38 22.32 0.26
N ASP A 6 9.44 23.23 0.56
CA ASP A 6 8.82 23.32 1.89
C ASP A 6 7.87 22.14 2.18
N ARG A 7 7.55 21.33 1.16
CA ARG A 7 6.70 20.13 1.28
C ARG A 7 7.52 18.83 1.26
N ILE A 8 8.85 18.91 1.13
CA ILE A 8 9.74 17.73 1.09
C ILE A 8 10.25 17.44 2.49
N VAL A 9 9.92 16.26 3.02
CA VAL A 9 10.35 15.82 4.35
C VAL A 9 11.30 14.64 4.23
N MET A 10 12.44 14.71 4.91
CA MET A 10 13.44 13.63 4.95
C MET A 10 13.02 12.49 5.90
N SER A 11 13.46 11.28 5.61
CA SER A 11 13.22 10.08 6.42
C SER A 11 14.42 9.15 6.46
N GLY A 12 14.38 8.11 7.31
CA GLY A 12 15.37 7.02 7.32
C GLY A 12 15.23 6.09 6.09
N GLY A 13 15.46 6.64 4.91
CA GLY A 13 15.19 5.99 3.62
C GLY A 13 13.70 5.72 3.37
N ALA A 14 13.41 4.98 2.31
CA ALA A 14 12.03 4.60 1.95
C ALA A 14 11.34 3.80 3.06
N THR A 15 12.07 2.91 3.75
CA THR A 15 11.55 2.18 4.93
C THR A 15 11.08 3.11 6.04
N GLY A 16 11.82 4.19 6.33
CA GLY A 16 11.39 5.22 7.26
C GLY A 16 10.15 5.96 6.77
N ALA A 17 10.11 6.33 5.48
CA ALA A 17 8.99 7.05 4.87
C ALA A 17 7.68 6.24 4.92
N HIS A 18 7.71 4.97 4.52
CA HIS A 18 6.54 4.08 4.55
C HIS A 18 5.89 4.06 5.93
N LYS A 19 6.71 3.83 6.96
CA LYS A 19 6.26 3.78 8.35
C LYS A 19 5.69 5.12 8.83
N THR A 20 6.37 6.22 8.54
CA THR A 20 5.91 7.57 8.94
C THR A 20 4.58 7.92 8.28
N VAL A 21 4.42 7.67 6.98
CA VAL A 21 3.15 7.90 6.26
C VAL A 21 2.03 7.04 6.84
N ALA A 22 2.29 5.76 7.15
CA ALA A 22 1.31 4.90 7.78
C ALA A 22 0.85 5.45 9.15
N PHE A 23 1.76 5.94 9.99
CA PHE A 23 1.40 6.60 11.26
C PHE A 23 0.55 7.87 11.08
N CYS A 24 0.76 8.62 10.00
CA CYS A 24 0.00 9.86 9.74
C CYS A 24 -1.41 9.59 9.21
N LEU A 25 -1.61 8.48 8.49
CA LEU A 25 -2.83 8.25 7.71
C LEU A 25 -3.75 7.16 8.27
N ALA A 26 -3.28 6.35 9.21
CA ALA A 26 -4.00 5.19 9.72
C ALA A 26 -3.71 4.93 11.21
N ASN A 27 -4.71 4.42 11.91
CA ASN A 27 -4.60 3.95 13.29
C ASN A 27 -4.33 2.43 13.33
N PRO A 28 -3.87 1.89 14.47
CA PRO A 28 -3.81 0.44 14.67
C PRO A 28 -5.17 -0.22 14.36
N GLY A 29 -5.18 -1.26 13.53
CA GLY A 29 -6.38 -1.96 13.07
C GLY A 29 -6.94 -1.47 11.71
N ASP A 30 -6.65 -0.24 11.30
CA ASP A 30 -6.98 0.26 9.95
C ASP A 30 -6.17 -0.49 8.87
N GLY A 31 -6.50 -0.31 7.59
CA GLY A 31 -5.81 -0.99 6.50
C GLY A 31 -5.54 -0.16 5.25
N PHE A 32 -4.55 -0.61 4.47
CA PHE A 32 -4.29 -0.13 3.11
C PHE A 32 -4.48 -1.24 2.09
N LEU A 33 -5.09 -0.91 0.95
CA LEU A 33 -5.10 -1.79 -0.21
C LEU A 33 -3.69 -1.83 -0.83
N VAL A 34 -3.24 -3.02 -1.25
CA VAL A 34 -1.92 -3.20 -1.89
C VAL A 34 -2.03 -4.21 -3.05
N PRO A 35 -1.74 -3.81 -4.30
CA PRO A 35 -1.65 -4.73 -5.44
C PRO A 35 -0.64 -5.85 -5.24
N THR A 36 -0.97 -7.08 -5.62
CA THR A 36 -0.05 -8.22 -5.57
C THR A 36 0.44 -8.62 -6.97
N PRO A 37 1.72 -9.00 -7.14
CA PRO A 37 2.78 -9.05 -6.11
C PRO A 37 3.33 -7.66 -5.74
N TYR A 38 3.81 -7.51 -4.50
CA TYR A 38 4.41 -6.26 -3.98
C TYR A 38 5.75 -6.51 -3.27
N TYR A 39 6.47 -5.43 -2.94
CA TYR A 39 7.72 -5.47 -2.17
C TYR A 39 7.52 -6.09 -0.77
N PRO A 40 8.13 -7.26 -0.46
CA PRO A 40 7.84 -7.99 0.77
C PRO A 40 8.20 -7.23 2.07
N GLY A 41 9.09 -6.23 2.00
CA GLY A 41 9.39 -5.41 3.16
C GLY A 41 8.22 -4.53 3.63
N PHE A 42 7.17 -4.35 2.83
CA PHE A 42 5.94 -3.67 3.25
C PHE A 42 5.29 -4.32 4.47
N ASP A 43 5.33 -5.66 4.58
CA ASP A 43 4.79 -6.34 5.76
C ASP A 43 5.47 -5.91 7.06
N ARG A 44 6.78 -5.62 7.00
CA ARG A 44 7.53 -5.09 8.14
C ARG A 44 7.31 -3.58 8.28
N ASP A 45 7.51 -2.83 7.21
CA ASP A 45 7.61 -1.38 7.23
C ASP A 45 6.28 -0.71 7.59
N LEU A 46 5.17 -1.28 7.10
CA LEU A 46 3.83 -0.69 7.23
C LEU A 46 2.99 -1.27 8.34
N ARG A 47 3.33 -2.45 8.89
CA ARG A 47 2.46 -3.16 9.85
C ARG A 47 3.08 -3.26 11.25
N TRP A 48 4.38 -3.54 11.34
CA TRP A 48 4.98 -4.02 12.59
C TRP A 48 4.80 -3.07 13.78
N ARG A 49 5.07 -1.77 13.58
CA ARG A 49 4.96 -0.78 14.66
C ARG A 49 3.69 0.06 14.61
N THR A 50 2.99 0.06 13.50
CA THR A 50 1.80 0.88 13.24
C THR A 50 0.51 0.12 13.61
N GLY A 51 0.54 -1.21 13.62
CA GLY A 51 -0.65 -2.05 13.79
C GLY A 51 -1.60 -2.03 12.59
N VAL A 52 -1.17 -1.46 11.46
CA VAL A 52 -1.97 -1.37 10.23
C VAL A 52 -1.98 -2.70 9.48
N ASN A 53 -3.07 -2.98 8.79
CA ASN A 53 -3.27 -4.15 7.96
C ASN A 53 -2.99 -3.86 6.48
N LEU A 54 -2.46 -4.85 5.75
CA LEU A 54 -2.37 -4.79 4.29
C LEU A 54 -3.46 -5.70 3.71
N VAL A 55 -4.33 -5.12 2.88
CA VAL A 55 -5.42 -5.80 2.21
C VAL A 55 -4.98 -6.06 0.76
N PRO A 56 -4.72 -7.32 0.37
CA PRO A 56 -4.19 -7.61 -0.95
C PRO A 56 -5.23 -7.39 -2.05
N VAL A 57 -4.81 -6.73 -3.12
CA VAL A 57 -5.56 -6.59 -4.38
C VAL A 57 -4.91 -7.55 -5.37
N THR A 58 -5.58 -8.67 -5.64
CA THR A 58 -5.03 -9.70 -6.53
C THR A 58 -4.94 -9.21 -7.97
N CYS A 59 -3.75 -9.13 -8.53
CA CYS A 59 -3.54 -8.90 -9.96
C CYS A 59 -3.13 -10.21 -10.65
N HIS A 60 -3.48 -10.35 -11.92
CA HIS A 60 -3.35 -11.61 -12.66
C HIS A 60 -2.39 -11.49 -13.83
N SER A 61 -1.66 -12.57 -14.12
CA SER A 61 -0.74 -12.62 -15.27
C SER A 61 -1.46 -12.46 -16.61
N SER A 62 -2.75 -12.81 -16.70
CA SER A 62 -3.57 -12.72 -17.93
C SER A 62 -3.65 -11.29 -18.51
N ASN A 63 -3.49 -10.25 -17.69
CA ASN A 63 -3.46 -8.86 -18.14
C ASN A 63 -2.09 -8.17 -17.90
N GLY A 64 -1.04 -8.97 -17.62
CA GLY A 64 0.28 -8.45 -17.26
C GLY A 64 0.33 -7.84 -15.87
N PHE A 65 -0.44 -8.37 -14.91
CA PHE A 65 -0.54 -7.89 -13.52
C PHE A 65 -0.99 -6.43 -13.39
N LYS A 66 -1.76 -5.92 -14.36
CA LYS A 66 -2.34 -4.59 -14.27
C LYS A 66 -3.42 -4.56 -13.21
N ILE A 67 -3.42 -3.49 -12.42
CA ILE A 67 -4.48 -3.17 -11.46
C ILE A 67 -5.77 -2.89 -12.26
N THR A 68 -6.88 -3.49 -11.84
CA THR A 68 -8.20 -3.20 -12.40
C THR A 68 -9.15 -2.67 -11.33
N VAL A 69 -10.16 -1.92 -11.75
CA VAL A 69 -11.19 -1.38 -10.84
C VAL A 69 -11.95 -2.53 -10.17
N GLU A 70 -12.24 -3.59 -10.91
CA GLU A 70 -12.94 -4.77 -10.40
C GLU A 70 -12.14 -5.47 -9.30
N ALA A 71 -10.82 -5.59 -9.47
CA ALA A 71 -9.94 -6.16 -8.45
C ALA A 71 -9.90 -5.30 -7.18
N LEU A 72 -9.85 -3.97 -7.34
CA LEU A 72 -9.89 -3.02 -6.23
C LEU A 72 -11.21 -3.11 -5.47
N GLU A 73 -12.34 -3.10 -6.17
CA GLU A 73 -13.66 -3.23 -5.57
C GLU A 73 -13.85 -4.57 -4.87
N ALA A 74 -13.39 -5.67 -5.49
CA ALA A 74 -13.46 -6.99 -4.91
C ALA A 74 -12.64 -7.07 -3.60
N ALA A 75 -11.45 -6.49 -3.56
CA ALA A 75 -10.63 -6.43 -2.35
C ALA A 75 -11.27 -5.55 -1.27
N TYR A 76 -11.79 -4.38 -1.64
CA TYR A 76 -12.43 -3.45 -0.71
C TYR A 76 -13.73 -4.02 -0.11
N LYS A 77 -14.53 -4.75 -0.90
CA LYS A 77 -15.80 -5.35 -0.48
C LYS A 77 -15.65 -6.76 0.10
N ASN A 78 -14.43 -7.29 0.23
CA ASN A 78 -14.22 -8.67 0.66
C ASN A 78 -14.70 -8.88 2.12
N PRO A 79 -15.64 -9.81 2.40
CA PRO A 79 -16.17 -10.04 3.74
C PRO A 79 -15.12 -10.44 4.78
N ARG A 80 -13.98 -10.99 4.36
CA ARG A 80 -12.88 -11.37 5.27
C ARG A 80 -12.14 -10.16 5.85
N VAL A 81 -12.25 -9.00 5.20
CA VAL A 81 -11.59 -7.75 5.60
C VAL A 81 -12.60 -6.62 5.83
N SER A 82 -13.90 -6.92 5.84
CA SER A 82 -14.96 -5.89 6.00
C SER A 82 -14.90 -5.16 7.34
N ASN A 83 -14.23 -5.74 8.34
CA ASN A 83 -14.02 -5.14 9.65
C ASN A 83 -12.76 -4.27 9.73
N ILE A 84 -11.99 -4.18 8.63
CA ILE A 84 -10.78 -3.37 8.53
C ILE A 84 -11.15 -2.06 7.81
N PRO A 85 -11.16 -0.91 8.49
CA PRO A 85 -11.41 0.37 7.83
C PRO A 85 -10.25 0.70 6.88
N VAL A 86 -10.52 0.71 5.58
CA VAL A 86 -9.51 1.03 4.56
C VAL A 86 -9.27 2.54 4.51
N LYS A 87 -8.00 2.96 4.63
CA LYS A 87 -7.58 4.37 4.66
C LYS A 87 -6.88 4.83 3.38
N GLY A 88 -6.54 3.91 2.48
CA GLY A 88 -5.94 4.26 1.20
C GLY A 88 -5.49 3.06 0.38
N LEU A 89 -4.83 3.36 -0.73
CA LEU A 89 -4.25 2.41 -1.68
C LEU A 89 -2.76 2.74 -1.84
N LEU A 90 -1.90 1.74 -1.65
CA LEU A 90 -0.46 1.86 -1.83
C LEU A 90 -0.04 1.25 -3.17
N ILE A 91 0.57 2.06 -4.04
CA ILE A 91 1.06 1.65 -5.36
C ILE A 91 2.56 1.89 -5.45
N THR A 92 3.28 0.92 -6.01
CA THR A 92 4.71 1.03 -6.33
C THR A 92 4.85 1.20 -7.84
N ASN A 93 5.41 2.34 -8.28
CA ASN A 93 5.60 2.67 -9.69
C ASN A 93 6.99 3.33 -9.90
N PRO A 94 7.92 2.71 -10.66
CA PRO A 94 7.82 1.41 -11.30
C PRO A 94 7.63 0.26 -10.31
N SER A 95 6.94 -0.80 -10.69
CA SER A 95 6.60 -1.91 -9.81
C SER A 95 7.81 -2.72 -9.36
N ASN A 96 7.84 -3.07 -8.08
CA ASN A 96 8.68 -4.11 -7.52
C ASN A 96 7.75 -5.21 -6.98
N PRO A 97 7.74 -6.43 -7.56
CA PRO A 97 8.83 -7.05 -8.32
C PRO A 97 8.69 -7.04 -9.86
N LEU A 98 7.64 -6.44 -10.43
CA LEU A 98 7.32 -6.65 -11.86
C LEU A 98 8.25 -5.92 -12.83
N GLY A 99 8.90 -4.83 -12.41
CA GLY A 99 9.81 -4.05 -13.25
C GLY A 99 9.13 -3.25 -14.38
N THR A 100 7.82 -3.02 -14.25
CA THR A 100 6.97 -2.24 -15.18
C THR A 100 6.40 -1.00 -14.53
#